data_AF-A0A846Y0F1-F1
#
_entry.id   AF-A0A846Y0F1-F1
#
_cell.length_a   1.000
_cell.length_b   1.000
_cell.length_c   1.000
_cell.angle_alpha   90.00
_cell.angle_beta   90.00
_cell.angle_gamma   90.00
#
_symmetry.space_group_name_H-M   'P 1'
#
loop_
_entity.id
_entity.type
_entity.pdbx_description
1 polymer ?
#
loop_
_entity_poly.entity_id
_entity_poly.type
_entity_poly.pdbx_seq_one_letter_code
_entity_poly.pdbx_strand_id
1 'polypeptide(L)'
;MAVRNGLLESPNDADHTGCLLLQVLAVVEDESRCRAATGLLLDRACRRWSGRSDCSHFPPVERWRAVEPGSLGGAESLPERLIAAAAAGQRPESAGLAQELQVAVVLHAGCPVVAIDTELPDSGTGALADSLRHALLLSMYGLREDDLSLAESVVNGCAGLGALQLVDRFTRWVPLPAPDGVPGAGARPLTAPQRIRVAAGTARGCADVAGPDPAVLRRG
;
A
#
# COMPACT_ATOMS: atom_id res chain seq x y z
N MET A 1 -13.95 12.74 21.34
CA MET A 1 -14.97 11.71 21.02
C MET A 1 -14.20 10.47 20.58
N ALA A 2 -14.24 9.41 21.38
CA ALA A 2 -13.30 8.29 21.29
C ALA A 2 -13.59 7.39 20.09
N VAL A 3 -12.59 7.18 19.23
CA VAL A 3 -12.59 6.16 18.18
C VAL A 3 -12.40 4.81 18.86
N ARG A 4 -13.43 3.97 18.87
CA ARG A 4 -13.29 2.57 19.29
C ARG A 4 -12.47 1.86 18.21
N ASN A 5 -11.20 1.61 18.52
CA ASN A 5 -10.40 0.60 17.85
C ASN A 5 -11.12 -0.74 18.01
N GLY A 6 -11.74 -1.22 16.94
CA GLY A 6 -12.24 -2.59 16.87
C GLY A 6 -11.02 -3.51 16.93
N LEU A 7 -10.76 -4.05 18.12
CA LEU A 7 -9.83 -5.16 18.30
C LEU A 7 -10.29 -6.31 17.39
N LEU A 8 -9.37 -6.77 16.56
CA LEU A 8 -9.50 -8.00 15.78
C LEU A 8 -9.81 -9.16 16.75
N GLU A 9 -11.05 -9.65 16.75
CA GLU A 9 -11.31 -10.96 17.33
C GLU A 9 -10.65 -11.99 16.42
N SER A 10 -9.57 -12.59 16.93
CA SER A 10 -8.80 -13.64 16.27
C SER A 10 -9.68 -14.89 16.13
N PRO A 11 -10.07 -15.31 14.92
CA PRO A 11 -10.81 -16.55 14.76
C PRO A 11 -9.82 -17.71 14.90
N ASN A 12 -9.94 -18.45 16.01
CA ASN A 12 -9.36 -19.77 16.28
C ASN A 12 -7.86 -19.98 15.94
N ASP A 13 -7.04 -19.97 16.99
CA ASP A 13 -5.70 -20.58 17.03
C ASP A 13 -5.78 -22.10 16.78
N ALA A 14 -5.74 -22.52 15.51
CA ALA A 14 -5.09 -23.75 15.04
C ALA A 14 -5.25 -23.87 13.51
N ASP A 15 -4.12 -23.98 12.80
CA ASP A 15 -4.01 -24.53 11.43
C ASP A 15 -4.47 -23.70 10.23
N HIS A 16 -4.47 -22.37 10.31
CA HIS A 16 -4.59 -21.56 9.09
C HIS A 16 -3.25 -20.92 8.74
N THR A 17 -2.47 -21.64 7.93
CA THR A 17 -1.37 -21.09 7.13
C THR A 17 -1.99 -20.12 6.12
N GLY A 18 -2.22 -18.88 6.54
CA GLY A 18 -2.89 -17.86 5.73
C GLY A 18 -2.14 -16.54 5.81
N CYS A 19 -2.36 -15.68 4.82
CA CYS A 19 -1.88 -14.31 4.85
C CYS A 19 -3.06 -13.33 4.96
N LEU A 20 -2.80 -12.16 5.52
CA LEU A 20 -3.74 -11.06 5.53
C LEU A 20 -3.62 -10.32 4.20
N LEU A 21 -4.74 -10.16 3.49
CA LEU A 21 -4.86 -9.27 2.35
C LEU A 21 -5.50 -7.95 2.81
N LEU A 22 -4.79 -6.84 2.59
CA LEU A 22 -5.31 -5.49 2.65
C LEU A 22 -5.46 -4.96 1.21
N GLN A 23 -6.69 -4.60 0.85
CA GLN A 23 -7.00 -3.92 -0.40
C GLN A 23 -7.35 -2.46 -0.14
N VAL A 24 -6.75 -1.57 -0.92
CA VAL A 24 -7.03 -0.14 -0.91
C VAL A 24 -7.37 0.29 -2.33
N LEU A 25 -8.56 0.87 -2.49
CA LEU A 25 -8.96 1.54 -3.72
C LEU A 25 -8.70 3.03 -3.56
N ALA A 26 -7.88 3.59 -4.45
CA ALA A 26 -7.51 5.00 -4.43
C ALA A 26 -7.78 5.66 -5.78
N VAL A 27 -8.41 6.82 -5.78
CA VAL A 27 -8.52 7.70 -6.96
C VAL A 27 -7.24 8.50 -7.10
N VAL A 28 -6.75 8.64 -8.32
CA VAL A 28 -5.65 9.55 -8.64
C VAL A 28 -6.23 10.95 -8.83
N GLU A 29 -6.00 11.84 -7.85
CA GLU A 29 -6.49 13.22 -7.89
C GLU A 29 -5.55 14.14 -8.67
N ASP A 30 -4.24 13.89 -8.59
CA ASP A 30 -3.19 14.64 -9.29
C ASP A 30 -2.08 13.66 -9.71
N GLU A 31 -2.13 13.21 -10.97
CA GLU A 31 -1.21 12.21 -11.51
C GLU A 31 0.25 12.70 -11.48
N SER A 32 0.49 13.97 -11.81
CA SER A 32 1.84 14.55 -11.82
C SER A 32 2.45 14.55 -10.42
N ARG A 33 1.66 14.94 -9.42
CA ARG A 33 2.08 14.89 -8.02
C ARG A 33 2.27 13.46 -7.53
N CYS A 34 1.41 12.54 -7.95
CA CYS A 34 1.54 11.13 -7.60
C CYS A 34 2.84 10.55 -8.17
N ARG A 35 3.15 10.80 -9.44
CA ARG A 35 4.43 10.39 -10.07
C ARG A 35 5.62 10.99 -9.36
N ALA A 36 5.57 12.28 -9.00
CA ALA A 36 6.67 12.93 -8.27
C ALA A 36 6.88 12.31 -6.88
N ALA A 37 5.80 12.10 -6.11
CA ALA A 37 5.86 11.48 -4.79
C ALA A 37 6.38 10.03 -4.85
N THR A 38 5.84 9.23 -5.78
CA THR A 38 6.28 7.86 -6.03
C THR A 38 7.73 7.81 -6.49
N GLY A 39 8.16 8.71 -7.37
CA GLY A 39 9.55 8.82 -7.82
C GLY A 39 10.51 9.07 -6.65
N LEU A 40 10.17 9.97 -5.73
CA LEU A 40 10.96 10.22 -4.52
C LEU A 40 11.01 9.00 -3.59
N LEU A 41 9.90 8.29 -3.43
CA LEU A 41 9.82 7.06 -2.64
C LEU A 41 10.71 5.96 -3.25
N LEU A 42 10.63 5.76 -4.56
CA LEU A 42 11.46 4.82 -5.32
C LEU A 42 12.94 5.15 -5.17
N ASP A 43 13.33 6.41 -5.39
CA ASP A 43 14.72 6.83 -5.29
C ASP A 43 15.29 6.57 -3.89
N ARG A 44 14.51 6.81 -2.84
CA ARG A 44 14.90 6.51 -1.45
C ARG A 44 15.04 5.02 -1.20
N ALA A 45 14.08 4.23 -1.67
CA ALA A 45 14.09 2.78 -1.56
C ALA A 45 15.29 2.16 -2.31
N CYS A 46 15.53 2.55 -3.56
CA CYS A 46 16.66 2.09 -4.35
C CYS A 46 18.00 2.44 -3.68
N ARG A 47 18.15 3.66 -3.14
CA ARG A 47 19.36 4.03 -2.38
C ARG A 47 19.55 3.20 -1.11
N ARG A 48 18.46 2.85 -0.41
CA ARG A 48 18.52 1.99 0.79
C ARG A 48 19.07 0.60 0.49
N TRP A 49 18.69 0.04 -0.66
CA TRP A 49 19.05 -1.33 -1.04
C TRP A 49 20.35 -1.42 -1.82
N SER A 50 20.71 -0.40 -2.61
CA SER A 50 21.89 -0.41 -3.48
C SER A 50 23.16 -0.83 -2.75
N GLY A 51 23.83 -1.86 -3.29
CA GLY A 51 25.08 -2.40 -2.75
C GLY A 51 24.92 -3.32 -1.53
N ARG A 52 23.70 -3.61 -1.07
CA ARG A 52 23.49 -4.52 0.06
C ARG A 52 23.61 -5.98 -0.34
N SER A 53 24.70 -6.61 0.06
CA SER A 53 24.95 -8.03 -0.15
C SER A 53 24.10 -8.95 0.72
N ASP A 54 23.52 -8.44 1.81
CA ASP A 54 22.73 -9.20 2.77
C ASP A 54 21.22 -9.18 2.47
N CYS A 55 20.82 -8.67 1.29
CA CYS A 55 19.42 -8.53 0.92
C CYS A 55 18.64 -9.87 0.88
N SER A 56 19.32 -10.98 0.61
CA SER A 56 18.74 -12.33 0.65
C SER A 56 18.37 -12.82 2.05
N HIS A 57 18.94 -12.19 3.10
CA HIS A 57 18.69 -12.46 4.51
C HIS A 57 17.73 -11.46 5.14
N PHE A 58 17.14 -10.57 4.34
CA PHE A 58 16.13 -9.66 4.83
C PHE A 58 14.90 -10.49 5.28
N PRO A 59 14.45 -10.41 6.55
CA PRO A 59 13.47 -11.36 7.07
C PRO A 59 12.16 -11.45 6.26
N PRO A 60 11.59 -10.35 5.73
CA PRO A 60 10.45 -10.45 4.80
C PRO A 60 10.74 -11.28 3.55
N VAL A 61 11.92 -11.14 2.94
CA VAL A 61 12.29 -11.92 1.74
C VAL A 61 12.37 -13.41 2.07
N GLU A 62 12.99 -13.78 3.19
CA GLU A 62 13.08 -15.18 3.61
C GLU A 62 11.69 -15.79 3.87
N ARG A 63 10.81 -15.03 4.55
CA ARG A 63 9.43 -15.49 4.81
C ARG A 63 8.64 -15.69 3.52
N TRP A 64 8.69 -14.73 2.59
CA TRP A 64 7.94 -14.82 1.35
C TRP A 64 8.48 -15.88 0.40
N ARG A 65 9.78 -16.19 0.44
CA ARG A 65 10.36 -17.33 -0.30
C ARG A 65 9.85 -18.68 0.19
N ALA A 66 9.42 -18.78 1.45
CA ALA A 66 8.85 -20.00 2.01
C ALA A 66 7.38 -20.23 1.60
N VAL A 67 6.74 -19.25 0.94
CA VAL A 67 5.39 -19.41 0.39
C VAL A 67 5.48 -20.14 -0.95
N GLU A 68 4.64 -21.15 -1.14
CA GLU A 68 4.62 -21.95 -2.37
C GLU A 68 4.41 -21.06 -3.61
N PRO A 69 5.27 -21.18 -4.65
CA PRO A 69 5.12 -20.41 -5.88
C PRO A 69 3.76 -20.56 -6.53
N GLY A 70 3.19 -19.44 -6.97
CA GLY A 70 1.86 -19.38 -7.58
C GLY A 70 0.71 -19.21 -6.60
N SER A 71 0.94 -19.33 -5.28
CA SER A 71 -0.11 -19.18 -4.26
C SER A 71 -0.85 -17.85 -4.34
N LEU A 72 -0.15 -16.77 -4.73
CA LEU A 72 -0.72 -15.43 -4.90
C LEU A 72 -0.57 -14.95 -6.35
N GLY A 73 -0.59 -15.86 -7.31
CA GLY A 73 -0.44 -15.53 -8.74
C GLY A 73 0.94 -14.94 -9.07
N GLY A 74 1.98 -15.33 -8.33
CA GLY A 74 3.35 -14.85 -8.52
C GLY A 74 3.72 -13.64 -7.67
N ALA A 75 2.76 -13.03 -6.95
CA ALA A 75 3.01 -11.85 -6.12
C ALA A 75 4.01 -12.15 -4.99
N GLU A 76 4.01 -13.37 -4.44
CA GLU A 76 4.92 -13.82 -3.39
C GLU A 76 6.41 -13.67 -3.77
N SER A 77 6.74 -13.70 -5.06
CA SER A 77 8.12 -13.51 -5.57
C SER A 77 8.56 -12.05 -5.67
N LEU A 78 7.63 -11.09 -5.56
CA LEU A 78 7.92 -9.67 -5.79
C LEU A 78 8.96 -9.09 -4.83
N PRO A 79 8.90 -9.33 -3.50
CA PRO A 79 9.89 -8.78 -2.57
C PRO A 79 11.30 -9.23 -2.94
N GLU A 80 11.52 -10.53 -3.14
CA GLU A 80 12.82 -11.07 -3.52
C GLU A 80 13.34 -10.44 -4.80
N ARG A 81 12.52 -10.48 -5.87
CA ARG A 81 12.93 -9.99 -7.19
C ARG A 81 13.26 -8.49 -7.17
N LEU A 82 12.41 -7.67 -6.57
CA LEU A 82 12.57 -6.22 -6.59
C LEU A 82 13.70 -5.76 -5.65
N ILE A 83 13.82 -6.36 -4.47
CA ILE A 83 14.89 -6.03 -3.53
C ILE A 83 16.25 -6.47 -4.08
N ALA A 84 16.34 -7.67 -4.68
CA ALA A 84 17.58 -8.13 -5.32
C ALA A 84 18.00 -7.22 -6.48
N ALA A 85 17.06 -6.80 -7.34
CA ALA A 85 17.35 -5.85 -8.42
C ALA A 85 17.85 -4.50 -7.87
N ALA A 86 17.15 -3.93 -6.89
CA ALA A 86 17.55 -2.68 -6.24
C ALA A 86 18.94 -2.81 -5.56
N ALA A 87 19.22 -3.95 -4.92
CA ALA A 87 20.51 -4.23 -4.31
C ALA A 87 21.65 -4.36 -5.33
N ALA A 88 21.37 -4.88 -6.52
CA ALA A 88 22.28 -4.90 -7.66
C ALA A 88 22.47 -3.50 -8.31
N GLY A 89 21.87 -2.44 -7.74
CA GLY A 89 21.93 -1.08 -8.27
C GLY A 89 21.03 -0.85 -9.48
N GLN A 90 20.16 -1.82 -9.81
CA GLN A 90 19.21 -1.71 -10.91
C GLN A 90 17.94 -1.03 -10.41
N ARG A 91 17.43 -0.06 -11.17
CA ARG A 91 16.09 0.47 -10.96
C ARG A 91 15.10 -0.49 -11.61
N PRO A 92 14.15 -1.08 -10.87
CA PRO A 92 13.17 -1.98 -11.47
C PRO A 92 12.38 -1.24 -12.56
N GLU A 93 12.20 -1.90 -13.71
CA GLU A 93 11.41 -1.35 -14.81
C GLU A 93 9.95 -1.21 -14.40
N SER A 94 9.33 -0.09 -14.78
CA SER A 94 7.93 0.21 -14.48
C SER A 94 7.24 0.78 -15.71
N ALA A 95 6.09 0.20 -16.06
CA ALA A 95 5.31 0.59 -17.24
C ALA A 95 4.30 1.71 -16.99
N GLY A 96 4.18 2.20 -15.75
CA GLY A 96 3.15 3.16 -15.38
C GLY A 96 3.15 3.48 -13.88
N LEU A 97 2.27 4.41 -13.49
CA LEU A 97 2.15 4.88 -12.11
C LEU A 97 1.80 3.74 -11.14
N ALA A 98 0.91 2.83 -11.53
CA ALA A 98 0.54 1.67 -10.71
C ALA A 98 1.77 0.82 -10.38
N GLN A 99 2.56 0.43 -11.38
CA GLN A 99 3.76 -0.39 -11.16
C GLN A 99 4.84 0.39 -10.41
N GLU A 100 5.03 1.68 -10.66
CA GLU A 100 5.95 2.51 -9.88
C GLU A 100 5.58 2.53 -8.39
N LEU A 101 4.30 2.73 -8.07
CA LEU A 101 3.81 2.75 -6.69
C LEU A 101 3.94 1.36 -6.07
N GLN A 102 3.62 0.30 -6.81
CA GLN A 102 3.83 -1.09 -6.38
C GLN A 102 5.28 -1.33 -5.97
N VAL A 103 6.23 -0.99 -6.85
CA VAL A 103 7.66 -1.18 -6.58
C VAL A 103 8.08 -0.37 -5.36
N ALA A 104 7.61 0.88 -5.23
CA ALA A 104 7.90 1.72 -4.07
C ALA A 104 7.44 1.06 -2.76
N VAL A 105 6.19 0.61 -2.71
CA VAL A 105 5.64 -0.01 -1.49
C VAL A 105 6.37 -1.31 -1.16
N VAL A 106 6.61 -2.19 -2.14
CA VAL A 106 7.35 -3.45 -1.91
C VAL A 106 8.75 -3.18 -1.37
N LEU A 107 9.50 -2.24 -1.95
CA LEU A 107 10.87 -1.97 -1.50
C LEU A 107 10.94 -1.33 -0.11
N HIS A 108 9.90 -0.61 0.32
CA HIS A 108 9.82 -0.03 1.67
C HIS A 108 9.32 -1.02 2.72
N ALA A 109 8.26 -1.77 2.40
CA ALA A 109 7.58 -2.64 3.35
C ALA A 109 8.10 -4.09 3.35
N GLY A 110 8.71 -4.55 2.26
CA GLY A 110 9.19 -5.92 2.10
C GLY A 110 8.10 -6.97 1.88
N CYS A 111 6.84 -6.55 1.77
CA CYS A 111 5.70 -7.43 1.55
C CYS A 111 5.24 -7.38 0.08
N PRO A 112 4.61 -8.44 -0.46
CA PRO A 112 3.99 -8.44 -1.78
C PRO A 112 2.91 -7.38 -1.89
N VAL A 113 2.98 -6.62 -2.97
CA VAL A 113 1.95 -5.67 -3.36
C VAL A 113 1.68 -5.85 -4.84
N VAL A 114 0.42 -5.88 -5.23
CA VAL A 114 -0.03 -5.79 -6.61
C VAL A 114 -0.83 -4.52 -6.76
N ALA A 115 -0.45 -3.66 -7.72
CA ALA A 115 -1.21 -2.47 -8.06
C ALA A 115 -1.75 -2.58 -9.48
N ILE A 116 -3.05 -2.35 -9.64
CA ILE A 116 -3.75 -2.45 -10.92
C ILE A 116 -4.43 -1.11 -11.20
N ASP A 117 -4.21 -0.57 -12.40
CA ASP A 117 -5.00 0.54 -12.91
C ASP A 117 -6.45 0.11 -13.08
N THR A 118 -7.37 0.85 -12.48
CA THR A 118 -8.80 0.57 -12.53
C THR A 118 -9.56 1.83 -12.91
N GLU A 119 -10.60 1.66 -13.70
CA GLU A 119 -11.52 2.73 -14.07
C GLU A 119 -12.69 2.72 -13.09
N LEU A 120 -13.00 3.86 -12.50
CA LEU A 120 -14.18 3.99 -11.67
C LEU A 120 -15.37 4.45 -12.52
N PRO A 121 -16.53 3.76 -12.42
CA PRO A 121 -17.74 4.23 -13.07
C PRO A 121 -18.16 5.57 -12.45
N ASP A 122 -18.58 6.50 -13.32
CA ASP A 122 -18.94 7.88 -13.00
C ASP A 122 -19.88 7.96 -11.81
N SER A 123 -19.38 8.46 -10.68
CA SER A 123 -20.17 8.79 -9.49
C SER A 123 -19.83 10.17 -8.93
N GLY A 124 -19.18 11.02 -9.75
CA GLY A 124 -18.90 12.40 -9.41
C GLY A 124 -20.10 13.31 -9.65
N THR A 125 -20.28 14.32 -8.79
CA THR A 125 -21.11 15.50 -9.08
C THR A 125 -20.19 16.69 -9.37
N GLY A 126 -20.53 17.52 -10.35
CA GLY A 126 -19.76 18.73 -10.73
C GLY A 126 -19.13 18.66 -12.13
N ALA A 127 -18.27 19.63 -12.47
CA ALA A 127 -17.69 19.82 -13.81
C ALA A 127 -16.74 18.69 -14.30
N LEU A 128 -16.50 17.68 -13.46
CA LEU A 128 -15.69 16.48 -13.74
C LEU A 128 -16.53 15.19 -13.61
N ALA A 129 -17.87 15.30 -13.65
CA ALA A 129 -18.78 14.17 -13.59
C ALA A 129 -18.75 13.30 -14.86
N ASP A 130 -18.27 13.85 -15.97
CA ASP A 130 -18.23 13.20 -17.29
C ASP A 130 -16.82 12.67 -17.67
N SER A 131 -15.91 12.53 -16.70
CA SER A 131 -14.55 12.03 -16.95
C SER A 131 -14.26 10.75 -16.18
N LEU A 132 -13.87 9.70 -16.90
CA LEU A 132 -13.28 8.48 -16.36
C LEU A 132 -12.23 8.83 -15.31
N ARG A 133 -12.51 8.52 -14.05
CA ARG A 133 -11.55 8.71 -12.96
C ARG A 133 -10.58 7.55 -12.97
N HIS A 134 -9.31 7.85 -13.22
CA HIS A 134 -8.22 6.91 -13.07
C HIS A 134 -8.05 6.58 -11.59
N ALA A 135 -8.12 5.30 -11.26
CA ALA A 135 -7.95 4.79 -9.92
C ALA A 135 -6.94 3.65 -9.90
N LEU A 136 -6.45 3.34 -8.70
CA LEU A 136 -5.51 2.27 -8.42
C LEU A 136 -6.15 1.35 -7.40
N LEU A 137 -6.22 0.05 -7.72
CA LEU A 137 -6.50 -1.00 -6.75
C LEU A 137 -5.18 -1.59 -6.27
N LEU A 138 -4.82 -1.32 -5.02
CA LEU A 138 -3.64 -1.88 -4.37
C LEU A 138 -4.06 -3.08 -3.53
N SER A 139 -3.41 -4.21 -3.75
CA SER A 139 -3.58 -5.45 -2.97
C SER A 139 -2.26 -5.77 -2.28
N MET A 140 -2.20 -5.59 -0.97
CA MET A 140 -1.03 -5.79 -0.11
C MET A 140 -1.22 -7.06 0.71
N TYR A 141 -0.27 -7.97 0.65
CA TYR A 141 -0.32 -9.25 1.36
C TYR A 141 0.68 -9.23 2.50
N GLY A 142 0.27 -9.68 3.68
CA GLY A 142 1.12 -9.74 4.87
C GLY A 142 1.01 -11.10 5.54
N LEU A 143 2.15 -11.70 5.82
CA LEU A 143 2.24 -12.78 6.80
C LEU A 143 2.10 -12.20 8.21
N ARG A 144 1.93 -13.08 9.21
CA ARG A 144 1.69 -12.66 10.61
C ARG A 144 2.76 -11.71 11.15
N GLU A 145 4.01 -11.88 10.72
CA GLU A 145 5.18 -11.10 11.14
C GLU A 145 5.45 -9.88 10.25
N ASP A 146 4.67 -9.66 9.19
CA ASP A 146 4.85 -8.52 8.31
C ASP A 146 4.19 -7.26 8.85
N ASP A 147 4.85 -6.12 8.62
CA ASP A 147 4.30 -4.81 8.93
C ASP A 147 3.49 -4.26 7.75
N LEU A 148 2.25 -4.73 7.62
CA LEU A 148 1.31 -4.18 6.63
C LEU A 148 0.98 -2.70 6.88
N SER A 149 1.16 -2.20 8.11
CA SER A 149 0.92 -0.79 8.42
C SER A 149 1.95 0.12 7.75
N LEU A 150 3.18 -0.36 7.56
CA LEU A 150 4.20 0.34 6.80
C LEU A 150 3.82 0.45 5.33
N ALA A 151 3.32 -0.64 4.72
CA ALA A 151 2.85 -0.63 3.34
C ALA A 151 1.70 0.36 3.14
N GLU A 152 0.71 0.31 4.04
CA GLU A 152 -0.43 1.23 4.04
C GLU A 152 0.02 2.69 4.26
N SER A 153 1.02 2.92 5.11
CA SER A 153 1.56 4.25 5.40
C SER A 153 2.22 4.90 4.18
N VAL A 154 2.87 4.13 3.32
CA VAL A 154 3.43 4.65 2.05
C VAL A 154 2.31 5.18 1.16
N VAL A 155 1.21 4.45 1.04
CA VAL A 155 0.02 4.86 0.26
C VAL A 155 -0.66 6.07 0.90
N ASN A 156 -0.82 6.07 2.23
CA ASN A 156 -1.35 7.20 2.99
C ASN A 156 -0.49 8.46 2.84
N GLY A 157 0.82 8.33 2.66
CA GLY A 157 1.72 9.45 2.38
C GLY A 157 1.35 10.16 1.08
N CYS A 158 1.07 9.42 0.00
CA CYS A 158 0.60 9.99 -1.25
C CYS A 158 -0.78 10.67 -1.09
N ALA A 159 -1.66 10.09 -0.26
CA ALA A 159 -2.95 10.70 0.05
C ALA A 159 -2.81 12.01 0.85
N GLY A 160 -1.91 12.05 1.84
CA GLY A 160 -1.63 13.25 2.64
C GLY A 160 -1.05 14.41 1.82
N LEU A 161 -0.42 14.12 0.68
CA LEU A 161 0.06 15.12 -0.29
C LEU A 161 -1.04 15.59 -1.26
N GLY A 162 -2.24 15.01 -1.19
CA GLY A 162 -3.33 15.26 -2.14
C GLY A 162 -3.08 14.69 -3.53
N ALA A 163 -2.20 13.69 -3.67
CA ALA A 163 -1.96 12.99 -4.93
C ALA A 163 -2.98 11.87 -5.16
N LEU A 164 -3.40 11.22 -4.08
CA LEU A 164 -4.42 10.16 -4.07
C LEU A 164 -5.58 10.53 -3.14
N GLN A 165 -6.77 10.05 -3.45
CA GLN A 165 -7.88 9.98 -2.49
C GLN A 165 -8.21 8.51 -2.23
N LEU A 166 -8.10 8.08 -0.97
CA LEU A 166 -8.50 6.71 -0.60
C LEU A 166 -10.03 6.64 -0.52
N VAL A 167 -10.63 5.74 -1.31
CA VAL A 167 -12.09 5.63 -1.46
C VAL A 167 -12.63 4.43 -0.70
N ASP A 168 -11.94 3.29 -0.77
CA ASP A 168 -12.37 2.08 -0.08
C ASP A 168 -11.16 1.32 0.49
N ARG A 169 -11.43 0.60 1.57
CA ARG A 169 -10.44 -0.19 2.30
C ARG A 169 -11.09 -1.49 2.76
N PHE A 170 -10.48 -2.61 2.37
CA PHE A 170 -11.00 -3.94 2.65
C PHE A 170 -9.88 -4.86 3.16
N THR A 171 -10.18 -5.68 4.17
CA THR A 171 -9.24 -6.64 4.73
C THR A 171 -9.86 -8.03 4.82
N ARG A 172 -9.12 -9.07 4.42
CA ARG A 172 -9.52 -10.47 4.61
C ARG A 172 -8.32 -11.38 4.76
N TRP A 173 -8.54 -12.54 5.40
CA TRP A 173 -7.59 -13.65 5.33
C TRP A 173 -7.67 -14.34 3.98
N VAL A 174 -6.51 -14.70 3.44
CA VAL A 174 -6.34 -15.51 2.23
C VAL A 174 -5.62 -16.79 2.65
N PRO A 175 -6.22 -17.97 2.40
CA PRO A 175 -5.56 -19.23 2.72
C PRO A 175 -4.34 -19.41 1.82
N LEU A 176 -3.22 -19.83 2.40
CA LEU A 176 -2.06 -20.31 1.65
C LEU A 176 -2.10 -21.84 1.65
N PRO A 177 -1.65 -22.50 0.58
CA PRO A 177 -1.49 -23.94 0.59
C PRO A 177 -0.53 -24.31 1.73
N ALA A 178 -0.91 -25.32 2.51
CA ALA A 178 0.01 -25.91 3.47
C ALA A 178 1.16 -26.56 2.68
N PRO A 179 2.43 -26.43 3.13
CA PRO A 179 3.52 -27.19 2.54
C PRO A 179 3.18 -28.69 2.61
N ASP A 180 3.32 -29.39 1.49
CA ASP A 180 2.87 -30.78 1.30
C ASP A 180 3.27 -31.68 2.49
N GLY A 181 2.30 -32.14 3.27
CA GLY A 181 2.57 -33.04 4.39
C GLY A 181 1.50 -33.17 5.48
N VAL A 182 0.47 -32.31 5.54
CA VAL A 182 -0.58 -32.42 6.57
C VAL A 182 -1.96 -32.56 5.92
N PRO A 183 -2.64 -33.73 6.04
CA PRO A 183 -4.02 -33.87 5.59
C PRO A 183 -4.95 -33.13 6.57
N GLY A 184 -5.25 -31.87 6.25
CA GLY A 184 -6.15 -31.01 7.03
C GLY A 184 -7.62 -31.27 6.69
N ALA A 185 -8.39 -31.70 7.71
CA ALA A 185 -9.79 -32.02 7.64
C ALA A 185 -10.69 -30.81 7.32
N GLY A 186 -11.67 -31.02 6.41
CA GLY A 186 -12.98 -30.38 6.43
C GLY A 186 -13.03 -28.85 6.39
N ALA A 187 -12.97 -28.27 5.18
CA ALA A 187 -13.34 -26.88 4.95
C ALA A 187 -14.80 -26.60 5.39
N ARG A 188 -14.99 -25.69 6.36
CA ARG A 188 -16.28 -25.03 6.62
C ARG A 188 -16.28 -23.62 6.01
N PRO A 189 -17.46 -23.06 5.66
CA PRO A 189 -17.53 -21.83 4.87
C PRO A 189 -17.09 -20.60 5.66
N LEU A 190 -16.37 -19.72 4.96
CA LEU A 190 -15.80 -18.46 5.41
C LEU A 190 -16.83 -17.47 5.97
N THR A 191 -16.44 -16.78 7.04
CA THR A 191 -17.15 -15.63 7.62
C THR A 191 -17.17 -14.45 6.65
N ALA A 192 -18.26 -13.68 6.69
CA ALA A 192 -18.56 -12.61 5.73
C ALA A 192 -17.49 -11.49 5.69
N PRO A 193 -17.25 -10.87 4.52
CA PRO A 193 -16.31 -9.76 4.35
C PRO A 193 -16.70 -8.53 5.21
N GLN A 194 -15.75 -7.98 5.97
CA GLN A 194 -15.93 -6.69 6.65
C GLN A 194 -15.49 -5.55 5.72
N ARG A 195 -16.43 -4.68 5.33
CA ARG A 195 -16.15 -3.42 4.62
C ARG A 195 -16.05 -2.28 5.63
N ILE A 196 -14.92 -1.60 5.68
CA ILE A 196 -14.77 -0.37 6.48
C ILE A 196 -14.76 0.80 5.50
N ARG A 197 -15.86 1.57 5.46
CA ARG A 197 -15.87 2.85 4.74
C ARG A 197 -15.01 3.85 5.49
N VAL A 198 -13.93 4.31 4.87
CA VAL A 198 -13.14 5.43 5.39
C VAL A 198 -13.88 6.72 5.03
N ALA A 199 -14.24 7.50 6.04
CA ALA A 199 -14.84 8.81 5.81
C ALA A 199 -13.79 9.76 5.20
N ALA A 200 -14.11 10.36 4.06
CA ALA A 200 -13.29 11.42 3.47
C ALA A 200 -13.12 12.55 4.49
N GLY A 201 -11.89 12.75 4.95
CA GLY A 201 -11.53 13.88 5.79
C GLY A 201 -11.67 15.16 4.97
N THR A 202 -12.71 15.95 5.25
CA THR A 202 -12.81 17.31 4.72
C THR A 202 -11.71 18.15 5.34
N ALA A 203 -10.74 18.55 4.51
CA ALA A 203 -9.80 19.60 4.87
C ALA A 203 -10.61 20.88 5.19
N ARG A 204 -10.60 21.29 6.45
CA ARG A 204 -11.20 22.55 6.91
C ARG A 204 -10.15 23.34 7.66
N GLY A 205 -9.83 24.52 7.13
CA GLY A 205 -9.21 25.60 7.88
C GLY A 205 -7.92 26.14 7.30
N CYS A 206 -8.02 26.92 6.21
CA CYS A 206 -7.13 28.05 6.02
C CYS A 206 -7.30 28.99 7.23
N ALA A 207 -6.21 29.29 7.92
CA ALA A 207 -6.10 30.49 8.73
C ALA A 207 -4.96 31.32 8.11
N ASP A 208 -5.34 32.50 7.63
CA ASP A 208 -4.48 33.55 7.12
C ASP A 208 -3.31 33.84 8.07
N VAL A 209 -2.09 33.73 7.56
CA VAL A 209 -0.94 34.43 8.15
C VAL A 209 -0.73 35.68 7.29
N ALA A 210 -1.34 36.77 7.74
CA ALA A 210 -1.02 38.10 7.29
C ALA A 210 0.48 38.35 7.51
N GLY A 211 1.20 38.65 6.42
CA GLY A 211 2.59 39.11 6.49
C GLY A 211 2.66 40.52 7.11
N PRO A 212 3.70 40.82 7.92
CA PRO A 212 3.88 42.18 8.42
C PRO A 212 4.48 43.09 7.34
N ASP A 213 3.81 44.23 7.16
CA ASP A 213 4.23 45.38 6.36
C ASP A 213 5.48 46.05 6.97
N PRO A 214 6.60 46.22 6.24
CA PRO A 214 7.80 46.87 6.74
C PRO A 214 7.74 48.38 6.46
N ALA A 215 6.99 49.13 7.26
CA ALA A 215 7.12 50.58 7.27
C ALA A 215 6.76 51.18 8.63
N VAL A 216 7.57 52.17 9.03
CA VAL A 216 7.36 53.13 10.11
C VAL A 216 7.80 52.68 11.51
N LEU A 217 9.05 53.00 11.85
CA LEU A 217 9.37 53.74 13.07
C LEU A 217 10.78 54.35 12.95
N ARG A 218 10.81 55.57 12.42
CA ARG A 218 11.88 56.55 12.65
C ARG A 218 11.39 57.52 13.73
N ARG A 219 12.31 57.89 14.62
CA ARG A 219 12.33 59.01 15.59
C ARG A 219 11.69 58.78 16.97
N GLY A 220 12.49 59.16 17.97
CA GLY A 220 12.25 59.11 19.41
C GLY A 220 13.59 58.94 20.09
#